data_AF-A0A272EMR1-F1
#
_entry.id   AF-A0A272EMR1-F1
#
_cell.length_a   1.000
_cell.length_b   1.000
_cell.length_c   1.000
_cell.angle_alpha   90.00
_cell.angle_beta   90.00
_cell.angle_gamma   90.00
#
_symmetry.space_group_name_H-M   'P 1'
#
loop_
_entity.id
_entity.type
_entity.pdbx_description
1 polymer ?
#
loop_
_entity_poly.entity_id
_entity_poly.type
_entity_poly.pdbx_seq_one_letter_code
_entity_poly.pdbx_strand_id
1 'polypeptide(L)'
;MKKQSGFTLIELVVVMVILGILAAVALPKFVDMTSQARDAKLRGAYGAVRSGMSLTHAASLAAGNAANPTSTLVAEGKTINMVYGYPAIGSIADAAGLSSSDYTIGSASPVLIDVPGATTAAQCRITYTPASSASIPADATMAVGGC
;
A
#
# COMPACT_ATOMS: atom_id res chain seq x y z
N MET A 1 -11.02 -62.45 -6.22
CA MET A 1 -10.60 -61.63 -5.04
C MET A 1 -9.41 -60.78 -5.46
N LYS A 2 -9.57 -59.45 -5.59
CA LYS A 2 -8.46 -58.55 -5.92
C LYS A 2 -7.66 -58.29 -4.64
N LYS A 3 -6.37 -58.65 -4.61
CA LYS A 3 -5.48 -58.30 -3.49
C LYS A 3 -5.37 -56.79 -3.41
N GLN A 4 -5.87 -56.20 -2.32
CA GLN A 4 -5.63 -54.80 -2.00
C GLN A 4 -4.18 -54.67 -1.54
N SER A 5 -3.32 -54.13 -2.40
CA SER A 5 -1.96 -53.76 -2.05
C SER A 5 -2.03 -52.52 -1.16
N GLY A 6 -1.96 -52.71 0.15
CA GLY A 6 -1.82 -51.60 1.10
C GLY A 6 -0.46 -50.93 0.96
N PHE A 7 -0.39 -49.63 1.20
CA PHE A 7 0.86 -48.88 1.34
C PHE A 7 1.63 -49.39 2.56
N THR A 8 2.95 -49.50 2.45
CA THR A 8 3.77 -49.96 3.58
C THR A 8 3.97 -48.84 4.61
N LEU A 9 4.11 -49.20 5.90
CA LEU A 9 4.41 -48.20 6.94
C LEU A 9 5.72 -47.46 6.65
N ILE A 10 6.71 -48.16 6.08
CA ILE A 10 7.99 -47.55 5.73
C ILE A 10 7.87 -46.52 4.60
N GLU A 11 7.02 -46.76 3.58
CA GLU A 11 6.76 -45.77 2.55
C GLU A 11 6.14 -44.51 3.13
N LEU A 12 5.16 -44.65 4.03
CA LEU A 12 4.51 -43.48 4.65
C LEU A 12 5.50 -42.67 5.50
N VAL A 13 6.43 -43.35 6.19
CA VAL A 13 7.51 -42.70 6.95
C VAL A 13 8.50 -41.98 6.03
N VAL A 14 8.92 -42.58 4.93
CA VAL A 14 9.84 -41.94 3.98
C VAL A 14 9.19 -40.71 3.34
N VAL A 15 7.90 -40.78 2.99
CA VAL A 15 7.17 -39.65 2.40
C VAL A 15 7.10 -38.47 3.38
N MET A 16 6.75 -38.69 4.65
CA MET A 16 6.71 -37.59 5.63
C MET A 16 8.09 -36.97 5.88
N VAL A 17 9.17 -37.76 5.84
CA VAL A 17 10.55 -37.26 5.98
C VAL A 17 10.91 -36.38 4.77
N ILE A 18 10.61 -36.83 3.55
CA ILE A 18 10.86 -36.04 2.34
C ILE A 18 10.05 -34.74 2.36
N LEU A 19 8.76 -34.81 2.69
CA LEU A 19 7.90 -33.62 2.82
C LEU A 19 8.42 -32.66 3.91
N GLY A 20 8.93 -33.18 5.03
CA GLY A 20 9.53 -32.38 6.09
C GLY A 20 10.77 -31.60 5.63
N ILE A 21 11.66 -32.24 4.86
CA ILE A 21 12.86 -31.58 4.30
C ILE A 21 12.45 -30.51 3.29
N LEU A 22 11.50 -30.82 2.40
CA LEU A 22 11.01 -29.86 1.41
C LEU A 22 10.35 -28.64 2.07
N ALA A 23 9.54 -28.86 3.11
CA ALA A 23 8.90 -27.80 3.86
C ALA A 23 9.92 -26.89 4.56
N ALA A 24 10.96 -27.46 5.18
CA ALA A 24 12.00 -26.70 5.89
C ALA A 24 12.78 -25.74 4.97
N VAL A 25 13.03 -26.12 3.72
CA VAL A 25 13.75 -25.28 2.75
C VAL A 25 12.83 -24.29 2.03
N ALA A 26 11.57 -24.66 1.79
CA ALA A 26 10.63 -23.83 1.05
C ALA A 26 10.05 -22.69 1.89
N LEU A 27 9.76 -22.93 3.18
CA LEU A 27 9.05 -21.97 4.03
C LEU A 27 9.80 -20.63 4.21
N PRO A 28 11.12 -20.58 4.45
CA PRO A 28 11.85 -19.31 4.53
C PRO A 28 11.72 -18.47 3.25
N LYS A 29 11.84 -19.12 2.08
CA LYS A 29 11.71 -18.43 0.78
C LYS A 29 10.31 -17.83 0.57
N PHE A 30 9.25 -18.54 0.98
CA PHE A 30 7.89 -18.03 0.86
C PHE A 30 7.64 -16.78 1.72
N VAL A 31 8.21 -16.72 2.93
CA VAL A 31 8.12 -15.55 3.80
C VAL A 31 8.81 -14.34 3.16
N ASP A 32 10.04 -14.53 2.65
CA ASP A 32 10.80 -13.47 1.99
C ASP A 32 10.09 -12.94 0.72
N MET A 33 9.49 -13.83 -0.08
CA MET A 33 8.72 -13.43 -1.27
C MET A 33 7.48 -12.60 -0.91
N THR A 34 6.81 -12.93 0.19
CA THR A 34 5.62 -12.20 0.64
C THR A 34 5.99 -10.78 1.11
N SER A 35 7.10 -10.66 1.84
CA SER A 35 7.68 -9.37 2.25
C SER A 35 8.02 -8.50 1.03
N GLN A 36 8.74 -9.06 0.06
CA GLN A 36 9.11 -8.36 -1.19
C GLN A 36 7.89 -7.94 -2.01
N ALA A 37 6.84 -8.77 -2.06
CA ALA A 37 5.60 -8.45 -2.77
C ALA A 37 4.88 -7.24 -2.15
N ARG A 38 4.88 -7.14 -0.81
CA ARG A 38 4.30 -5.99 -0.10
C ARG A 38 5.15 -4.74 -0.26
N ASP A 39 6.48 -4.85 -0.21
CA ASP A 39 7.39 -3.75 -0.54
C ASP A 39 7.11 -3.19 -1.94
N ALA A 40 6.95 -4.08 -2.93
CA ALA A 40 6.60 -3.69 -4.29
C ALA A 40 5.22 -3.01 -4.36
N LYS A 41 4.21 -3.54 -3.65
CA LYS A 41 2.87 -2.95 -3.54
C LYS A 41 2.92 -1.54 -2.94
N LEU A 42 3.69 -1.35 -1.87
CA LEU A 42 3.86 -0.05 -1.20
C LEU A 42 4.57 0.95 -2.12
N ARG A 43 5.62 0.54 -2.83
CA ARG A 43 6.31 1.40 -3.81
C ARG A 43 5.40 1.82 -4.96
N GLY A 44 4.57 0.91 -5.47
CA GLY A 44 3.55 1.22 -6.47
C GLY A 44 2.53 2.23 -5.96
N ALA A 45 2.00 2.02 -4.75
CA ALA A 45 1.09 2.95 -4.09
C ALA A 45 1.72 4.32 -3.85
N TYR A 46 3.00 4.36 -3.44
CA TYR A 46 3.73 5.60 -3.24
C TYR A 46 3.86 6.41 -4.53
N GLY A 47 4.16 5.73 -5.64
CA GLY A 47 4.15 6.34 -6.97
C GLY A 47 2.77 6.92 -7.33
N ALA A 48 1.70 6.20 -7.01
CA ALA A 48 0.32 6.66 -7.23
C ALA A 48 -0.03 7.89 -6.37
N VAL A 49 0.35 7.90 -5.09
CA VAL A 49 0.16 9.06 -4.19
C VAL A 49 0.88 10.30 -4.71
N ARG A 50 2.15 10.16 -5.10
CA ARG A 50 2.91 11.30 -5.64
C ARG A 50 2.33 11.80 -6.95
N SER A 51 1.90 10.89 -7.83
CA SER A 51 1.29 11.23 -9.11
C SER A 51 -0.06 11.93 -8.90
N GLY A 52 -0.94 11.37 -8.07
CA GLY A 52 -2.25 11.93 -7.74
C GLY A 52 -2.14 13.32 -7.11
N MET A 53 -1.20 13.50 -6.18
CA MET A 53 -0.88 14.81 -5.61
C MET A 53 -0.43 15.81 -6.67
N SER A 54 0.52 15.44 -7.54
CA SER A 54 1.03 16.34 -8.58
C SER A 54 0.00 16.71 -9.63
N LEU A 55 -0.86 15.76 -10.04
CA LEU A 55 -1.89 15.97 -11.05
C LEU A 55 -3.00 16.89 -10.53
N THR A 56 -3.50 16.61 -9.33
CA THR A 56 -4.52 17.45 -8.68
C THR A 56 -3.97 18.84 -8.36
N HIS A 57 -2.69 18.94 -7.99
CA HIS A 57 -2.02 20.22 -7.83
C HIS A 57 -1.96 21.02 -9.12
N ALA A 58 -1.51 20.40 -10.22
CA ALA A 58 -1.49 21.04 -11.54
C ALA A 58 -2.89 21.50 -11.98
N ALA A 59 -3.92 20.67 -11.75
CA ALA A 59 -5.30 21.05 -12.02
C ALA A 59 -5.77 22.22 -11.14
N SER A 60 -5.39 22.26 -9.86
CA SER A 60 -5.71 23.39 -8.97
C SER A 60 -5.06 24.69 -9.41
N LEU A 61 -3.82 24.63 -9.91
CA LEU A 61 -3.09 25.78 -10.45
C LEU A 61 -3.77 26.31 -11.70
N ALA A 62 -4.16 25.42 -12.61
CA ALA A 62 -4.90 25.78 -13.82
C ALA A 62 -6.26 26.43 -13.51
N ALA A 63 -6.90 26.01 -12.42
CA ALA A 63 -8.15 26.60 -11.92
C ALA A 63 -7.95 27.87 -11.07
N GLY A 64 -6.71 28.34 -10.86
CA GLY A 64 -6.43 29.52 -10.03
C GLY A 64 -6.62 29.32 -8.52
N ASN A 65 -6.69 28.07 -8.07
CA ASN A 65 -7.03 27.71 -6.68
C ASN A 65 -5.81 27.37 -5.80
N ALA A 66 -4.58 27.55 -6.30
CA ALA A 66 -3.39 27.09 -5.60
C ALA A 66 -3.11 27.77 -4.26
N ALA A 67 -3.58 29.01 -4.06
CA ALA A 67 -3.46 29.72 -2.78
C ALA A 67 -4.69 29.57 -1.88
N ASN A 68 -5.77 28.93 -2.37
CA ASN A 68 -7.03 28.90 -1.65
C ASN A 68 -6.94 27.91 -0.46
N PRO A 69 -7.28 28.34 0.77
CA PRO A 69 -7.28 27.46 1.94
C PRO A 69 -8.20 26.24 1.77
N THR A 70 -9.24 26.37 0.95
CA THR A 70 -10.14 25.27 0.62
C THR A 70 -10.62 25.45 -0.82
N SER A 71 -10.58 24.37 -1.59
CA SER A 71 -11.22 24.29 -2.90
C SER A 71 -11.62 22.85 -3.20
N THR A 72 -12.37 22.63 -4.28
CA THR A 72 -12.75 21.29 -4.74
C THR A 72 -12.36 21.13 -6.20
N LEU A 73 -11.99 19.91 -6.58
CA LEU A 73 -11.77 19.50 -7.95
C LEU A 73 -12.57 18.22 -8.19
N VAL A 74 -13.03 18.02 -9.41
CA VAL A 74 -13.65 16.75 -9.82
C VAL A 74 -12.68 16.05 -10.77
N ALA A 75 -12.26 14.85 -10.39
CA ALA A 75 -11.42 13.98 -11.21
C ALA A 75 -12.05 12.59 -11.23
N GLU A 76 -12.23 12.01 -12.42
CA GLU A 76 -12.82 10.66 -12.58
C GLU A 76 -14.17 10.49 -11.87
N GLY A 77 -15.00 11.55 -11.87
CA GLY A 77 -16.31 11.55 -11.19
C GLY A 77 -16.25 11.59 -9.65
N LYS A 78 -15.06 11.70 -9.06
CA LYS A 78 -14.86 11.88 -7.62
C LYS A 78 -14.55 13.32 -7.27
N THR A 79 -15.13 13.80 -6.16
CA THR A 79 -14.79 15.10 -5.59
C THR A 79 -13.53 14.98 -4.74
N ILE A 80 -12.46 15.66 -5.17
CA ILE A 80 -11.21 15.80 -4.45
C ILE A 80 -11.26 17.14 -3.70
N ASN A 81 -11.34 17.08 -2.37
CA ASN A 81 -11.18 18.26 -1.55
C ASN A 81 -9.71 18.67 -1.56
N MET A 82 -9.44 19.95 -1.78
CA MET A 82 -8.12 20.53 -1.89
C MET A 82 -7.88 21.52 -0.74
N VAL A 83 -6.63 21.62 -0.30
CA VAL A 83 -6.11 22.60 0.66
C VAL A 83 -4.83 23.20 0.08
N TYR A 84 -4.81 24.52 -0.13
CA TYR A 84 -3.69 25.24 -0.74
C TYR A 84 -3.14 24.58 -2.02
N GLY A 85 -4.07 24.14 -2.88
CA GLY A 85 -3.73 23.49 -4.14
C GLY A 85 -3.25 22.04 -4.04
N TYR A 86 -3.32 21.38 -2.88
CA TYR A 86 -2.98 19.95 -2.73
C TYR A 86 -4.17 19.15 -2.17
N PRO A 87 -4.24 17.82 -2.35
CA PRO A 87 -5.32 17.02 -1.77
C PRO A 87 -5.42 17.18 -0.24
N ALA A 88 -6.63 17.31 0.29
CA ALA A 88 -6.88 17.29 1.72
C ALA A 88 -6.73 15.87 2.30
N ILE A 89 -6.71 15.78 3.63
CA ILE A 89 -6.54 14.54 4.41
C ILE A 89 -7.41 13.38 3.89
N GLY A 90 -8.69 13.65 3.63
CA GLY A 90 -9.65 12.64 3.17
C GLY A 90 -9.68 12.37 1.67
N SER A 91 -8.88 13.09 0.87
CA SER A 91 -8.99 13.03 -0.59
C SER A 91 -7.70 12.58 -1.29
N ILE A 92 -6.60 12.38 -0.55
CA ILE A 92 -5.35 11.89 -1.15
C ILE A 92 -5.49 10.46 -1.69
N ALA A 93 -6.22 9.58 -1.00
CA ALA A 93 -6.46 8.22 -1.47
C ALA A 93 -7.27 8.20 -2.77
N ASP A 94 -8.31 9.03 -2.85
CA ASP A 94 -9.10 9.18 -4.08
C ASP A 94 -8.28 9.79 -5.22
N ALA A 95 -7.46 10.80 -4.94
CA ALA A 95 -6.56 11.40 -5.92
C ALA A 95 -5.49 10.39 -6.42
N ALA A 96 -5.09 9.46 -5.57
CA ALA A 96 -4.12 8.40 -5.87
C ALA A 96 -4.76 7.13 -6.45
N GLY A 97 -6.10 7.05 -6.53
CA GLY A 97 -6.81 5.84 -6.94
C GLY A 97 -6.67 4.66 -5.97
N LEU A 98 -6.36 4.92 -4.70
CA LEU A 98 -6.22 3.89 -3.67
C LEU A 98 -7.58 3.62 -2.99
N SER A 99 -7.80 2.36 -2.62
CA SER A 99 -9.03 1.89 -1.97
C SER A 99 -8.73 1.35 -0.57
N SER A 100 -9.68 1.53 0.35
CA SER A 100 -9.63 0.94 1.70
C SER A 100 -9.76 -0.59 1.71
N SER A 101 -10.10 -1.20 0.57
CA SER A 101 -10.02 -2.66 0.38
C SER A 101 -8.59 -3.18 0.33
N ASP A 102 -7.65 -2.34 -0.14
CA ASP A 102 -6.28 -2.73 -0.43
C ASP A 102 -5.25 -2.20 0.57
N TYR A 103 -5.61 -1.12 1.25
CA TYR A 103 -4.75 -0.38 2.16
C TYR A 103 -5.53 0.04 3.41
N THR A 104 -4.84 0.11 4.54
CA THR A 104 -5.37 0.80 5.72
C THR A 104 -5.02 2.28 5.59
N ILE A 105 -6.03 3.14 5.45
CA ILE A 105 -5.85 4.57 5.21
C ILE A 105 -6.32 5.36 6.44
N GLY A 106 -5.43 6.15 7.02
CA GLY A 106 -5.71 7.03 8.15
C GLY A 106 -6.54 8.26 7.73
N SER A 107 -7.27 8.82 8.68
CA SER A 107 -8.16 9.98 8.47
C SER A 107 -7.70 11.24 9.20
N ALA A 108 -6.44 11.27 9.65
CA ALA A 108 -5.82 12.39 10.36
C ALA A 108 -4.56 12.86 9.62
N SER A 109 -4.05 14.06 9.96
CA SER A 109 -2.77 14.55 9.44
C SER A 109 -1.63 14.17 10.40
N PRO A 110 -0.53 13.58 9.93
CA PRO A 110 -0.32 13.11 8.56
C PRO A 110 -1.16 11.85 8.25
N VAL A 111 -1.62 11.74 7.01
CA VAL A 111 -2.36 10.57 6.51
C VAL A 111 -1.40 9.41 6.38
N LEU A 112 -1.70 8.33 7.09
CA LEU A 112 -0.90 7.11 7.11
C LEU A 112 -1.57 6.09 6.19
N ILE A 113 -0.83 5.56 5.22
CA ILE A 113 -1.32 4.52 4.29
C ILE A 113 -0.44 3.28 4.47
N ASP A 114 -1.04 2.22 5.00
CA ASP A 114 -0.36 0.96 5.33
C ASP A 114 -0.76 -0.17 4.38
N VAL A 115 0.20 -1.06 4.10
CA VAL A 115 -0.12 -2.35 3.46
C VAL A 115 -0.55 -3.37 4.53
N PRO A 116 -1.72 -4.01 4.39
CA PRO A 116 -2.17 -5.03 5.32
C PRO A 116 -1.18 -6.20 5.43
N GLY A 117 -0.99 -6.70 6.65
CA GLY A 117 -0.17 -7.87 6.93
C GLY A 117 1.34 -7.62 7.09
N ALA A 118 1.80 -6.37 7.01
CA ALA A 118 3.18 -6.01 7.34
C ALA A 118 3.53 -6.40 8.79
N THR A 119 4.70 -7.03 8.99
CA THR A 119 5.17 -7.40 10.34
C THR A 119 5.54 -6.18 11.17
N THR A 120 6.02 -5.11 10.52
CA THR A 120 6.31 -3.82 11.14
C THR A 120 5.63 -2.69 10.37
N ALA A 121 4.36 -2.41 10.69
CA ALA A 121 3.58 -1.39 9.97
C ALA A 121 4.26 -0.01 9.90
N ALA A 122 4.95 0.41 10.96
CA ALA A 122 5.69 1.68 10.97
C ALA A 122 6.83 1.77 9.93
N GLN A 123 7.33 0.63 9.47
CA GLN A 123 8.37 0.53 8.45
C GLN A 123 7.81 0.09 7.08
N CYS A 124 6.49 -0.02 6.94
CA CYS A 124 5.81 -0.41 5.70
C CYS A 124 4.64 0.55 5.41
N ARG A 125 4.96 1.83 5.25
CA ARG A 125 3.98 2.91 5.27
C ARG A 125 4.32 4.06 4.33
N ILE A 126 3.29 4.64 3.74
CA ILE A 126 3.34 5.98 3.14
C ILE A 126 2.78 6.98 4.13
N THR A 127 3.47 8.10 4.31
CA THR A 127 3.06 9.21 5.15
C THR A 127 2.83 10.41 4.26
N TYR A 128 1.58 10.86 4.15
CA TYR A 128 1.20 12.07 3.42
C TYR A 128 0.87 13.19 4.39
N THR A 129 1.55 14.32 4.26
CA THR A 129 1.27 15.54 5.02
C THR A 129 0.66 16.56 4.07
N PRO A 130 -0.61 16.95 4.22
CA PRO A 130 -1.22 17.98 3.39
C PRO A 130 -0.54 19.35 3.59
N ALA A 131 -0.71 20.24 2.61
CA ALA A 131 -0.20 21.60 2.71
C ALA A 131 -0.81 22.34 3.91
N SER A 132 0.03 23.03 4.68
CA SER A 132 -0.42 23.82 5.85
C SER A 132 -0.65 25.30 5.53
N SER A 133 -0.14 25.77 4.39
CA SER A 133 -0.36 27.12 3.86
C SER A 133 -0.03 27.17 2.37
N ALA A 134 -0.32 28.29 1.70
CA ALA A 134 0.08 28.53 0.31
C ALA A 134 1.61 28.50 0.10
N SER A 135 2.39 28.66 1.17
CA SER A 135 3.86 28.68 1.12
C SER A 135 4.51 27.41 1.66
N ILE A 136 3.74 26.50 2.27
CA ILE A 136 4.23 25.22 2.80
C ILE A 136 3.50 24.11 2.05
N PRO A 137 4.12 23.52 1.00
CA PRO A 137 3.48 22.54 0.15
C PRO A 137 3.23 21.22 0.89
N ALA A 138 2.39 20.38 0.30
CA ALA A 138 2.20 19.02 0.80
C ALA A 138 3.45 18.16 0.57
N ASP A 139 3.65 17.17 1.42
CA ASP A 139 4.78 16.24 1.37
C ASP A 139 4.29 14.78 1.42
N ALA A 140 5.02 13.89 0.76
CA ALA A 140 4.78 12.45 0.82
C ALA A 140 6.10 11.70 0.98
N THR A 141 6.22 10.98 2.08
CA THR A 141 7.35 10.11 2.38
C THR A 141 6.92 8.65 2.45
N MET A 142 7.88 7.74 2.31
CA MET A 142 7.65 6.30 2.40
C MET A 142 8.73 5.69 3.28
N ALA A 143 8.33 4.80 4.18
CA ALA A 143 9.21 3.93 4.93
C ALA A 143 9.11 2.50 4.36
N VAL A 144 10.27 1.89 4.08
CA VAL A 144 10.41 0.51 3.62
C VAL A 144 11.44 -0.19 4.52
N GLY A 145 10.98 -1.18 5.27
CA GLY A 145 11.78 -1.99 6.19
C GLY A 145 10.94 -3.10 6.82
N GLY A 146 10.78 -4.24 6.15
CA GLY A 146 10.01 -5.35 6.71
C GLY A 146 8.48 -5.17 6.61
N CYS A 147 8.02 -4.74 5.43
CA CYS A 147 6.77 -5.26 4.91
C CYS A 147 6.85 -6.82 4.85
#